data_AF-A0A660SI44-F1
#
_entry.id   AF-A0A660SI44-F1
#
_cell.length_a   1.000
_cell.length_b   1.000
_cell.length_c   1.000
_cell.angle_alpha   90.00
_cell.angle_beta   90.00
_cell.angle_gamma   90.00
#
_symmetry.space_group_name_H-M   'P 1'
#
loop_
_entity.id
_entity.type
_entity.pdbx_description
1 polymer ?
#
loop_
_entity_poly.entity_id
_entity_poly.type
_entity_poly.pdbx_seq_one_letter_code
_entity_poly.pdbx_strand_id
1 'polypeptide(L)'
;GVAIGDGDNDGILEIYGTNADHHIYQFEWDGSLWSKTDIGSGESWMYRVTVGDGDNDEALEIYCTNRDHHIYRFEWDGSSWNKTDIGSGGDWMYGVTIGDADNDGVLDVYGANGDHHIYQFKWVGSSWNKTDIGSGGDWMLGIVVGDGDNDGVLDVYGANADHHIYRFKWDGSSWNKADIGSGGDYMNGVAIGDGDNDGYIEVYGVNYDHYIYQFGDFFSCVEEKNSKDRFIFKIKSISIRGETQFGINILEDGKVNLSIYDVTGKLVSELIKGEYTKGLYKVMFKPKCRGLYFYRLEAGHSNRAGKIIIF
;
A
#
# COMPACT_ATOMS: atom_id res chain seq x y z
N GLY A 1 3.22 20.06 -2.75
CA GLY A 1 2.59 18.83 -3.26
C GLY A 1 1.68 19.16 -4.41
N VAL A 2 1.26 18.18 -5.21
CA VAL A 2 0.28 18.36 -6.29
C VAL A 2 -0.76 17.24 -6.21
N ALA A 3 -2.04 17.58 -6.36
CA ALA A 3 -3.14 16.64 -6.50
C ALA A 3 -4.07 17.08 -7.64
N ILE A 4 -4.87 16.16 -8.15
CA ILE A 4 -5.87 16.40 -9.20
C ILE A 4 -7.20 15.86 -8.70
N GLY A 5 -8.28 16.63 -8.85
CA GLY A 5 -9.63 16.24 -8.45
C GLY A 5 -10.62 17.36 -8.76
N ASP A 6 -11.91 17.05 -8.64
CA ASP A 6 -13.04 17.99 -8.78
C ASP A 6 -13.39 18.53 -7.39
N GLY A 7 -12.58 19.46 -6.88
CA GLY A 7 -12.69 19.86 -5.47
C GLY A 7 -13.78 20.89 -5.18
N ASP A 8 -14.27 21.58 -6.20
CA ASP A 8 -15.45 22.46 -6.08
C ASP A 8 -16.74 21.79 -6.59
N ASN A 9 -16.65 20.52 -7.00
CA ASN A 9 -17.76 19.63 -7.34
C ASN A 9 -18.60 20.17 -8.51
N ASP A 10 -17.95 20.78 -9.50
CA ASP A 10 -18.58 21.35 -10.69
C ASP A 10 -18.52 20.43 -11.93
N GLY A 11 -17.82 19.30 -11.82
CA GLY A 11 -17.64 18.29 -12.85
C GLY A 11 -16.41 18.47 -13.72
N ILE A 12 -15.57 19.48 -13.46
CA ILE A 12 -14.27 19.69 -14.08
C ILE A 12 -13.19 19.14 -13.15
N LEU A 13 -12.00 18.83 -13.69
CA LEU A 13 -10.86 18.41 -12.87
C LEU A 13 -9.87 19.57 -12.78
N GLU A 14 -9.50 19.92 -11.55
CA GLU A 14 -8.52 20.96 -11.25
C GLU A 14 -7.22 20.36 -10.74
N ILE A 15 -6.17 21.17 -10.80
CA ILE A 15 -4.89 20.87 -10.19
C ILE A 15 -4.77 21.70 -8.91
N TYR A 16 -4.46 21.03 -7.80
CA TYR A 16 -4.22 21.67 -6.51
C TYR A 16 -2.75 21.61 -6.16
N GLY A 17 -2.14 22.76 -5.85
CA GLY A 17 -0.71 22.89 -5.57
C GLY A 17 -0.44 23.54 -4.22
N THR A 18 0.23 22.81 -3.33
CA THR A 18 0.72 23.34 -2.03
C THR A 18 2.11 23.93 -2.13
N ASN A 19 2.33 25.05 -1.45
CA ASN A 19 3.54 25.88 -1.60
C ASN A 19 4.19 26.27 -0.26
N ALA A 20 5.48 26.57 -0.33
CA ALA A 20 6.26 27.06 0.81
C ALA A 20 5.96 28.54 1.16
N ASP A 21 5.13 29.22 0.37
CA ASP A 21 4.57 30.54 0.71
C ASP A 21 3.37 30.44 1.67
N HIS A 22 3.05 29.22 2.14
CA HIS A 22 1.97 28.85 3.05
C HIS A 22 0.61 28.66 2.38
N HIS A 23 0.51 28.94 1.08
CA HIS A 23 -0.75 28.89 0.35
C HIS A 23 -0.95 27.57 -0.41
N ILE A 24 -2.21 27.32 -0.72
CA ILE A 24 -2.66 26.35 -1.72
C ILE A 24 -3.34 27.09 -2.87
N TYR A 25 -3.01 26.67 -4.09
CA TYR A 25 -3.62 27.22 -5.30
C TYR A 25 -4.33 26.13 -6.09
N GLN A 26 -5.51 26.49 -6.59
CA GLN A 26 -6.26 25.73 -7.60
C GLN A 26 -5.90 26.26 -8.99
N PHE A 27 -5.77 25.36 -9.95
CA PHE A 27 -5.60 25.67 -11.36
C PHE A 27 -6.64 24.91 -12.17
N GLU A 28 -7.47 25.65 -12.91
CA GLU A 28 -8.58 25.13 -13.69
C GLU A 28 -8.35 25.44 -15.17
N TRP A 29 -8.77 24.54 -16.05
CA TRP A 29 -8.67 24.72 -17.50
C TRP A 29 -10.04 24.97 -18.12
N ASP A 30 -10.25 26.17 -18.64
CA ASP A 30 -11.54 26.57 -19.25
C ASP A 30 -11.76 26.09 -20.70
N GLY A 31 -10.84 25.25 -21.21
CA GLY A 31 -10.79 24.87 -22.63
C GLY A 31 -9.82 25.70 -23.48
N SER A 32 -9.31 26.81 -22.96
CA SER A 32 -8.43 27.75 -23.68
C SER A 32 -7.27 28.31 -22.87
N LEU A 33 -7.46 28.56 -21.57
CA LEU A 33 -6.50 29.15 -20.65
C LEU A 33 -6.58 28.46 -19.30
N TRP A 34 -5.45 28.47 -18.59
CA TRP A 34 -5.39 28.08 -17.20
C TRP A 34 -5.69 29.30 -16.32
N SER A 35 -6.67 29.17 -15.43
CA SER A 35 -6.90 30.10 -14.33
C SER A 35 -6.08 29.66 -13.11
N LYS A 36 -5.74 30.61 -12.23
CA LYS A 36 -5.09 30.33 -10.95
C LYS A 36 -5.88 31.04 -9.86
N THR A 37 -6.33 30.27 -8.86
CA THR A 37 -7.08 30.77 -7.70
C THR A 37 -6.32 30.43 -6.41
N ASP A 38 -6.21 31.39 -5.49
CA ASP A 38 -5.75 31.13 -4.13
C ASP A 38 -6.94 30.67 -3.28
N ILE A 39 -6.89 29.43 -2.80
CA ILE A 39 -8.00 28.83 -2.05
C ILE A 39 -7.79 28.90 -0.54
N GLY A 40 -6.62 29.39 -0.10
CA GLY A 40 -6.32 29.62 1.32
C GLY A 40 -4.88 29.26 1.71
N SER A 41 -4.61 29.33 3.01
CA SER A 41 -3.27 29.14 3.57
C SER A 41 -3.28 28.42 4.92
N GLY A 42 -2.17 27.76 5.25
CA GLY A 42 -1.83 27.38 6.63
C GLY A 42 -1.01 28.45 7.34
N GLU A 43 -0.46 28.12 8.51
CA GLU A 43 0.37 29.04 9.30
C GLU A 43 1.88 28.86 9.04
N SER A 44 2.26 27.83 8.26
CA SER A 44 3.61 27.63 7.72
C SER A 44 3.58 26.94 6.35
N TRP A 45 4.70 26.33 5.93
CA TRP A 45 4.81 25.67 4.62
C TRP A 45 3.78 24.56 4.44
N MET A 46 3.09 24.56 3.30
CA MET A 46 2.17 23.49 2.91
C MET A 46 2.95 22.41 2.16
N TYR A 47 2.91 21.15 2.61
CA TYR A 47 3.78 20.07 2.12
C TYR A 47 3.13 19.17 1.07
N ARG A 48 2.10 18.43 1.45
CA ARG A 48 1.35 17.49 0.60
C ARG A 48 -0.12 17.89 0.56
N VAL A 49 -0.80 17.42 -0.47
CA VAL A 49 -2.22 17.67 -0.73
C VAL A 49 -2.83 16.40 -1.28
N THR A 50 -4.06 16.12 -0.90
CA THR A 50 -4.93 15.09 -1.49
C THR A 50 -6.33 15.66 -1.67
N VAL A 51 -7.09 15.09 -2.60
CA VAL A 51 -8.51 15.40 -2.84
C VAL A 51 -9.32 14.15 -2.53
N GLY A 52 -10.44 14.28 -1.84
CA GLY A 52 -11.33 13.17 -1.51
C GLY A 52 -12.42 13.56 -0.53
N ASP A 53 -13.43 12.71 -0.40
CA ASP A 53 -14.53 12.84 0.55
C ASP A 53 -14.08 12.29 1.92
N GLY A 54 -13.48 13.14 2.74
CA GLY A 54 -12.89 12.69 4.01
C GLY A 54 -13.86 12.76 5.20
N ASP A 55 -14.95 13.50 5.08
CA ASP A 55 -16.01 13.56 6.10
C ASP A 55 -17.31 12.83 5.70
N ASN A 56 -17.29 12.15 4.55
CA ASN A 56 -18.31 11.24 4.05
C ASN A 56 -19.66 11.94 3.83
N ASP A 57 -19.64 13.14 3.27
CA ASP A 57 -20.82 13.94 2.95
C ASP A 57 -21.19 13.96 1.45
N GLU A 58 -20.48 13.15 0.64
CA GLU A 58 -20.58 13.01 -0.81
C GLU A 58 -20.00 14.17 -1.63
N ALA A 59 -19.41 15.19 -0.99
CA ALA A 59 -18.60 16.21 -1.65
C ALA A 59 -17.10 15.84 -1.56
N LEU A 60 -16.29 16.39 -2.48
CA LEU A 60 -14.83 16.27 -2.41
C LEU A 60 -14.22 17.51 -1.76
N GLU A 61 -13.31 17.30 -0.80
CA GLU A 61 -12.53 18.37 -0.16
C GLU A 61 -11.04 18.22 -0.43
N ILE A 62 -10.30 19.28 -0.11
CA ILE A 62 -8.85 19.36 -0.24
C ILE A 62 -8.21 19.26 1.13
N TYR A 63 -7.39 18.23 1.33
CA TYR A 63 -6.68 18.01 2.59
C TYR A 63 -5.20 18.25 2.41
N CYS A 64 -4.62 19.09 3.27
CA CYS A 64 -3.25 19.54 3.16
C CYS A 64 -2.48 19.38 4.45
N THR A 65 -1.24 18.91 4.36
CA THR A 65 -0.32 18.90 5.50
C THR A 65 0.47 20.19 5.60
N ASN A 66 0.77 20.62 6.84
CA ASN A 66 1.52 21.82 7.11
C ASN A 66 2.69 21.60 8.08
N ARG A 67 3.74 22.42 7.90
CA ARG A 67 4.91 22.51 8.79
C ARG A 67 4.59 23.03 10.19
N ASP A 68 3.43 23.66 10.38
CA ASP A 68 2.91 24.05 11.70
C ASP A 68 2.30 22.89 12.50
N HIS A 69 2.44 21.66 12.00
CA HIS A 69 2.01 20.39 12.60
C HIS A 69 0.55 20.02 12.35
N HIS A 70 -0.21 20.81 11.60
CA HIS A 70 -1.63 20.59 11.38
C HIS A 70 -1.93 19.99 10.00
N ILE A 71 -3.11 19.39 9.89
CA ILE A 71 -3.78 19.10 8.61
C ILE A 71 -4.95 20.07 8.47
N TYR A 72 -5.04 20.73 7.33
CA TYR A 72 -6.15 21.62 6.98
C TYR A 72 -7.02 21.00 5.89
N ARG A 73 -8.34 21.11 6.06
CA ARG A 73 -9.37 20.84 5.05
C ARG A 73 -9.79 22.16 4.40
N PHE A 74 -9.96 22.16 3.08
CA PHE A 74 -10.58 23.24 2.32
C PHE A 74 -11.78 22.67 1.58
N GLU A 75 -12.95 23.25 1.82
CA GLU A 75 -14.25 22.82 1.29
C GLU A 75 -14.90 23.96 0.53
N TRP A 76 -15.51 23.66 -0.61
CA TRP A 76 -16.23 24.64 -1.41
C TRP A 76 -17.71 24.70 -1.01
N ASP A 77 -18.19 25.86 -0.57
CA ASP A 77 -19.60 26.04 -0.15
C ASP A 77 -20.57 26.45 -1.28
N GLY A 78 -20.11 26.38 -2.53
CA GLY A 78 -20.83 26.92 -3.69
C GLY A 78 -20.49 28.38 -4.02
N SER A 79 -19.72 29.07 -3.18
CA SER A 79 -19.33 30.47 -3.38
C SER A 79 -17.91 30.81 -2.95
N SER A 80 -17.37 30.10 -1.95
CA SER A 80 -16.04 30.32 -1.41
C SER A 80 -15.44 29.06 -0.80
N TRP A 81 -14.11 29.06 -0.68
CA TRP A 81 -13.36 28.02 0.01
C TRP A 81 -13.31 28.29 1.51
N ASN A 82 -13.73 27.31 2.31
CA ASN A 82 -13.72 27.36 3.77
C ASN A 82 -12.60 26.49 4.33
N LYS A 83 -11.75 27.08 5.18
CA LYS A 83 -10.68 26.36 5.87
C LYS A 83 -11.14 25.81 7.21
N THR A 84 -10.85 24.53 7.46
CA THR A 84 -11.03 23.87 8.76
C THR A 84 -9.74 23.18 9.19
N ASP A 85 -9.38 23.34 10.46
CA ASP A 85 -8.31 22.56 11.09
C ASP A 85 -8.88 21.22 11.57
N ILE A 86 -8.38 20.11 11.03
CA ILE A 86 -8.88 18.77 11.38
C ILE A 86 -8.05 18.11 12.49
N GLY A 87 -6.92 18.72 12.86
CA GLY A 87 -6.04 18.27 13.93
C GLY A 87 -4.56 18.28 13.56
N SER A 88 -3.74 17.86 14.53
CA SER A 88 -2.28 17.97 14.47
C SER A 88 -1.52 16.78 15.03
N GLY A 89 -0.24 16.67 14.67
CA GLY A 89 0.74 15.77 15.28
C GLY A 89 1.71 16.49 16.23
N GLY A 90 2.78 15.81 16.64
CA GLY A 90 3.82 16.33 17.52
C GLY A 90 4.93 17.14 16.82
N ASP A 91 5.10 16.95 15.50
CA ASP A 91 6.04 17.69 14.65
C ASP A 91 5.39 17.98 13.27
N TRP A 92 6.17 18.28 12.24
CA TRP A 92 5.68 18.62 10.90
C TRP A 92 4.86 17.47 10.31
N MET A 93 3.71 17.82 9.71
CA MET A 93 2.95 16.87 8.91
C MET A 93 3.56 16.80 7.51
N TYR A 94 4.06 15.64 7.11
CA TYR A 94 4.76 15.46 5.83
C TYR A 94 3.88 14.87 4.74
N GLY A 95 3.02 13.92 5.06
CA GLY A 95 2.16 13.21 4.11
C GLY A 95 0.71 13.18 4.56
N VAL A 96 -0.21 13.15 3.59
CA VAL A 96 -1.66 12.96 3.80
C VAL A 96 -2.22 12.06 2.72
N THR A 97 -3.17 11.20 3.09
CA THR A 97 -3.94 10.34 2.19
C THR A 97 -5.34 10.13 2.78
N ILE A 98 -6.28 9.68 1.94
CA ILE A 98 -7.64 9.31 2.35
C ILE A 98 -7.88 7.83 2.03
N GLY A 99 -8.63 7.11 2.85
CA GLY A 99 -9.01 5.73 2.60
C GLY A 99 -9.78 5.10 3.76
N ASP A 100 -10.34 3.90 3.54
CA ASP A 100 -10.99 3.08 4.57
C ASP A 100 -10.00 2.01 5.08
N ALA A 101 -8.96 2.41 5.80
CA ALA A 101 -7.92 1.48 6.24
C ALA A 101 -8.23 0.79 7.58
N ASP A 102 -9.22 1.29 8.35
CA ASP A 102 -9.79 0.56 9.49
C ASP A 102 -10.99 -0.32 9.09
N ASN A 103 -11.38 -0.32 7.82
CA ASN A 103 -12.33 -1.23 7.20
C ASN A 103 -13.70 -1.21 7.89
N ASP A 104 -14.15 -0.02 8.32
CA ASP A 104 -15.47 0.19 8.89
C ASP A 104 -16.49 0.76 7.89
N GLY A 105 -16.07 0.96 6.64
CA GLY A 105 -16.90 1.36 5.53
C GLY A 105 -17.05 2.88 5.37
N VAL A 106 -16.27 3.67 6.11
CA VAL A 106 -16.17 5.12 5.90
C VAL A 106 -14.73 5.53 5.61
N LEU A 107 -14.56 6.59 4.82
CA LEU A 107 -13.24 7.12 4.52
C LEU A 107 -12.72 7.96 5.68
N ASP A 108 -11.43 7.80 5.98
CA ASP A 108 -10.71 8.60 6.97
C ASP A 108 -9.50 9.30 6.34
N VAL A 109 -9.04 10.37 6.99
CA VAL A 109 -7.82 11.08 6.60
C VAL A 109 -6.66 10.54 7.43
N TYR A 110 -5.58 10.10 6.78
CA TYR A 110 -4.36 9.65 7.46
C TYR A 110 -3.21 10.59 7.18
N GLY A 111 -2.40 10.87 8.20
CA GLY A 111 -1.29 11.80 8.10
C GLY A 111 0.01 11.24 8.70
N ALA A 112 1.11 11.38 7.95
CA ALA A 112 2.45 11.01 8.37
C ALA A 112 3.18 12.19 9.00
N ASN A 113 3.81 11.97 10.16
CA ASN A 113 4.38 13.03 10.99
C ASN A 113 5.89 12.87 11.25
N GLY A 114 6.57 13.99 11.41
CA GLY A 114 7.97 14.08 11.83
C GLY A 114 8.26 13.59 13.26
N ASP A 115 7.25 13.38 14.09
CA ASP A 115 7.38 12.75 15.41
C ASP A 115 7.44 11.21 15.34
N HIS A 116 7.58 10.67 14.14
CA HIS A 116 7.69 9.24 13.78
C HIS A 116 6.36 8.50 13.70
N HIS A 117 5.21 9.15 13.96
CA HIS A 117 3.91 8.48 13.97
C HIS A 117 3.12 8.71 12.67
N ILE A 118 2.15 7.83 12.45
CA ILE A 118 1.01 8.10 11.59
C ILE A 118 -0.23 8.31 12.46
N TYR A 119 -1.03 9.30 12.12
CA TYR A 119 -2.31 9.60 12.75
C TYR A 119 -3.47 9.37 11.79
N GLN A 120 -4.55 8.77 12.28
CA GLN A 120 -5.87 8.73 11.65
C GLN A 120 -6.70 9.90 12.20
N PHE A 121 -7.40 10.58 11.31
CA PHE A 121 -8.38 11.62 11.61
C PHE A 121 -9.72 11.18 11.02
N LYS A 122 -10.63 10.76 11.90
CA LYS A 122 -11.95 10.22 11.55
C LYS A 122 -13.03 11.22 11.85
N TRP A 123 -13.88 11.52 10.88
CA TRP A 123 -15.05 12.36 11.09
C TRP A 123 -16.15 11.59 11.81
N VAL A 124 -16.69 12.15 12.89
CA VAL A 124 -17.78 11.52 13.67
C VAL A 124 -19.10 12.30 13.56
N GLY A 125 -19.31 13.03 12.47
CA GLY A 125 -20.53 13.78 12.18
C GLY A 125 -20.57 15.20 12.78
N SER A 126 -19.61 15.55 13.63
CA SER A 126 -19.52 16.91 14.23
C SER A 126 -18.11 17.36 14.58
N SER A 127 -17.16 16.44 14.62
CA SER A 127 -15.76 16.71 14.93
C SER A 127 -14.85 15.64 14.32
N TRP A 128 -13.57 15.96 14.22
CA TRP A 128 -12.52 15.03 13.85
C TRP A 128 -11.92 14.39 15.10
N ASN A 129 -11.92 13.07 15.15
CA ASN A 129 -11.26 12.29 16.19
C ASN A 129 -9.89 11.84 15.70
N LYS A 130 -8.85 12.12 16.49
CA LYS A 130 -7.48 11.70 16.21
C LYS A 130 -7.15 10.38 16.92
N THR A 131 -6.62 9.43 16.17
CA THR A 131 -6.07 8.16 16.68
C THR A 131 -4.62 8.01 16.22
N ASP A 132 -3.73 7.62 17.12
CA ASP A 132 -2.36 7.19 16.78
C ASP A 132 -2.40 5.74 16.30
N ILE A 133 -1.99 5.48 15.06
CA ILE A 133 -2.02 4.13 14.47
C ILE A 133 -0.67 3.41 14.58
N GLY A 134 0.37 4.10 15.05
CA GLY A 134 1.71 3.56 15.24
C GLY A 134 2.82 4.41 14.63
N SER A 135 4.06 3.96 14.82
CA SER A 135 5.27 4.70 14.45
C SER A 135 6.35 3.88 13.77
N GLY A 136 7.21 4.55 12.99
CA GLY A 136 8.46 4.00 12.43
C GLY A 136 9.67 4.21 13.35
N GLY A 137 10.88 4.01 12.82
CA GLY A 137 12.13 4.27 13.56
C GLY A 137 12.61 5.73 13.49
N ASP A 138 12.17 6.49 12.49
CA ASP A 138 12.45 7.92 12.30
C ASP A 138 11.21 8.63 11.69
N TRP A 139 11.34 9.79 11.06
CA TRP A 139 10.25 10.57 10.46
C TRP A 139 9.40 9.74 9.48
N MET A 140 8.08 9.79 9.64
CA MET A 140 7.14 9.27 8.64
C MET A 140 6.93 10.35 7.57
N LEU A 141 7.11 10.00 6.30
CA LEU A 141 7.13 10.93 5.18
C LEU A 141 5.96 10.66 4.22
N GLY A 142 6.19 9.88 3.15
CA GLY A 142 5.14 9.46 2.23
C GLY A 142 4.17 8.49 2.91
N ILE A 143 2.89 8.56 2.55
CA ILE A 143 1.84 7.69 3.07
C ILE A 143 0.84 7.37 1.96
N VAL A 144 0.27 6.16 1.99
CA VAL A 144 -0.76 5.70 1.05
C VAL A 144 -1.63 4.63 1.72
N VAL A 145 -2.89 4.52 1.29
CA VAL A 145 -3.80 3.43 1.68
C VAL A 145 -3.99 2.49 0.48
N GLY A 146 -3.96 1.18 0.70
CA GLY A 146 -4.16 0.20 -0.37
C GLY A 146 -4.07 -1.26 0.09
N ASP A 147 -4.39 -2.19 -0.80
CA ASP A 147 -4.25 -3.65 -0.57
C ASP A 147 -2.85 -4.14 -1.04
N GLY A 148 -1.80 -3.63 -0.40
CA GLY A 148 -0.41 -3.95 -0.78
C GLY A 148 0.04 -5.37 -0.41
N ASP A 149 -0.70 -6.07 0.45
CA ASP A 149 -0.43 -7.45 0.86
C ASP A 149 -1.38 -8.46 0.20
N ASN A 150 -2.29 -7.98 -0.67
CA ASN A 150 -3.20 -8.76 -1.49
C ASN A 150 -4.10 -9.70 -0.68
N ASP A 151 -4.54 -9.28 0.50
CA ASP A 151 -5.48 -10.04 1.33
C ASP A 151 -6.94 -9.56 1.22
N GLY A 152 -7.18 -8.54 0.40
CA GLY A 152 -8.50 -8.00 0.10
C GLY A 152 -8.98 -6.96 1.11
N VAL A 153 -8.10 -6.49 2.00
CA VAL A 153 -8.36 -5.49 3.04
C VAL A 153 -7.38 -4.33 2.84
N LEU A 154 -7.84 -3.09 3.03
CA LEU A 154 -6.97 -1.94 2.87
C LEU A 154 -6.14 -1.70 4.13
N ASP A 155 -4.85 -1.42 3.95
CA ASP A 155 -3.92 -1.08 5.01
C ASP A 155 -3.26 0.29 4.73
N VAL A 156 -2.67 0.88 5.77
CA VAL A 156 -1.84 2.09 5.63
C VAL A 156 -0.38 1.70 5.42
N TYR A 157 0.26 2.26 4.40
CA TYR A 157 1.69 2.09 4.13
C TYR A 157 2.40 3.43 4.24
N GLY A 158 3.54 3.45 4.92
CA GLY A 158 4.30 4.66 5.17
C GLY A 158 5.79 4.51 4.89
N ALA A 159 6.34 5.49 4.19
CA ALA A 159 7.77 5.67 3.96
C ALA A 159 8.43 6.35 5.14
N ASN A 160 9.56 5.79 5.60
CA ASN A 160 10.26 6.27 6.77
C ASN A 160 11.69 6.73 6.44
N ALA A 161 12.12 7.79 7.13
CA ALA A 161 13.49 8.30 7.03
C ALA A 161 14.54 7.29 7.57
N ASP A 162 14.17 6.21 8.24
CA ASP A 162 15.07 5.11 8.62
C ASP A 162 15.34 4.08 7.51
N HIS A 163 14.96 4.41 6.27
CA HIS A 163 15.10 3.61 5.04
C HIS A 163 14.03 2.55 4.82
N HIS A 164 13.08 2.36 5.75
CA HIS A 164 12.08 1.31 5.67
C HIS A 164 10.74 1.80 5.13
N ILE A 165 9.95 0.84 4.66
CA ILE A 165 8.52 0.99 4.46
C ILE A 165 7.81 0.19 5.55
N TYR A 166 6.86 0.81 6.24
CA TYR A 166 6.05 0.17 7.25
C TYR A 166 4.59 0.01 6.77
N ARG A 167 3.97 -1.11 7.13
CA ARG A 167 2.53 -1.38 6.96
C ARG A 167 1.85 -1.32 8.33
N PHE A 168 0.68 -0.70 8.39
CA PHE A 168 -0.18 -0.64 9.56
C PHE A 168 -1.54 -1.20 9.17
N LYS A 169 -1.88 -2.36 9.74
CA LYS A 169 -3.10 -3.12 9.42
C LYS A 169 -4.03 -3.16 10.63
N TRP A 170 -5.29 -2.83 10.41
CA TRP A 170 -6.31 -2.95 11.45
C TRP A 170 -6.81 -4.40 11.56
N ASP A 171 -6.82 -4.96 12.77
CA ASP A 171 -7.30 -6.34 13.02
C ASP A 171 -8.75 -6.45 13.53
N GLY A 172 -9.48 -5.32 13.53
CA GLY A 172 -10.80 -5.20 14.16
C GLY A 172 -10.76 -4.68 15.59
N SER A 173 -9.58 -4.58 16.21
CA SER A 173 -9.41 -4.10 17.59
C SER A 173 -8.20 -3.19 17.80
N SER A 174 -7.13 -3.38 17.03
CA SER A 174 -5.89 -2.63 17.13
C SER A 174 -5.14 -2.55 15.80
N TRP A 175 -4.28 -1.54 15.69
CA TRP A 175 -3.37 -1.38 14.57
C TRP A 175 -2.09 -2.20 14.78
N ASN A 176 -1.76 -3.03 13.80
CA ASN A 176 -0.58 -3.89 13.80
C ASN A 176 0.45 -3.39 12.80
N LYS A 177 1.63 -3.03 13.31
CA LYS A 177 2.78 -2.63 12.48
C LYS A 177 3.55 -3.84 11.95
N ALA A 178 3.89 -3.82 10.67
CA ALA A 178 4.88 -4.68 10.06
C ALA A 178 5.93 -3.86 9.30
N ASP A 179 7.18 -4.28 9.38
CA ASP A 179 8.27 -3.81 8.51
C ASP A 179 8.26 -4.66 7.25
N ILE A 180 8.00 -4.06 6.09
CA ILE A 180 7.90 -4.79 4.81
C ILE A 180 9.19 -4.71 3.98
N GLY A 181 10.21 -4.02 4.48
CA GLY A 181 11.54 -3.93 3.88
C GLY A 181 12.12 -2.53 3.84
N SER A 182 13.34 -2.43 3.33
CA SER A 182 14.10 -1.18 3.20
C SER A 182 14.78 -1.01 1.85
N GLY A 183 15.21 0.23 1.58
CA GLY A 183 16.10 0.57 0.47
C GLY A 183 17.49 1.00 0.95
N GLY A 184 18.27 1.61 0.05
CA GLY A 184 19.65 2.03 0.34
C GLY A 184 19.78 3.37 1.08
N ASP A 185 18.69 4.15 1.20
CA ASP A 185 18.64 5.49 1.78
C ASP A 185 17.20 5.85 2.23
N TYR A 186 17.02 7.06 2.78
CA TYR A 186 15.79 7.66 3.33
C TYR A 186 14.57 7.48 2.41
N MET A 187 13.60 6.66 2.81
CA MET A 187 12.36 6.49 2.04
C MET A 187 11.51 7.76 2.15
N ASN A 188 11.24 8.40 1.02
CA ASN A 188 10.54 9.68 0.97
C ASN A 188 9.10 9.55 0.46
N GLY A 189 8.89 8.69 -0.54
CA GLY A 189 7.61 8.49 -1.18
C GLY A 189 7.24 7.02 -1.20
N VAL A 190 5.94 6.76 -1.21
CA VAL A 190 5.36 5.43 -1.34
C VAL A 190 4.17 5.50 -2.28
N ALA A 191 3.99 4.49 -3.12
CA ALA A 191 2.87 4.33 -4.03
C ALA A 191 2.44 2.85 -4.06
N ILE A 192 1.20 2.58 -4.46
CA ILE A 192 0.66 1.22 -4.54
C ILE A 192 0.02 1.00 -5.91
N GLY A 193 0.23 -0.17 -6.50
CA GLY A 193 -0.40 -0.58 -7.76
C GLY A 193 0.18 -1.86 -8.36
N ASP A 194 -0.45 -2.39 -9.40
CA ASP A 194 0.08 -3.50 -10.21
C ASP A 194 1.07 -2.92 -11.24
N GLY A 195 2.35 -2.84 -10.87
CA GLY A 195 3.36 -2.17 -11.68
C GLY A 195 3.94 -3.04 -12.79
N ASP A 196 3.90 -4.36 -12.64
CA ASP A 196 4.43 -5.31 -13.61
C ASP A 196 3.34 -6.05 -14.43
N ASN A 197 2.07 -5.76 -14.15
CA ASN A 197 0.87 -6.34 -14.76
C ASN A 197 0.76 -7.85 -14.54
N ASP A 198 1.19 -8.35 -13.37
CA ASP A 198 1.05 -9.76 -13.00
C ASP A 198 -0.29 -10.09 -12.31
N GLY A 199 -1.10 -9.06 -12.03
CA GLY A 199 -2.40 -9.16 -11.39
C GLY A 199 -2.35 -9.09 -9.87
N TYR A 200 -1.19 -8.82 -9.27
CA TYR A 200 -1.03 -8.48 -7.86
C TYR A 200 -0.70 -7.00 -7.69
N ILE A 201 -1.05 -6.49 -6.52
CA ILE A 201 -0.76 -5.12 -6.13
C ILE A 201 0.56 -5.12 -5.36
N GLU A 202 1.48 -4.22 -5.69
CA GLU A 202 2.70 -4.03 -4.93
C GLU A 202 2.81 -2.62 -4.36
N VAL A 203 3.69 -2.51 -3.37
CA VAL A 203 4.08 -1.26 -2.74
C VAL A 203 5.41 -0.83 -3.35
N TYR A 204 5.50 0.41 -3.81
CA TYR A 204 6.70 0.98 -4.41
C TYR A 204 7.20 2.12 -3.54
N GLY A 205 8.45 2.01 -3.07
CA GLY A 205 9.13 3.06 -2.31
C GLY A 205 10.16 3.80 -3.18
N VAL A 206 10.30 5.10 -2.95
CA VAL A 206 11.36 5.91 -3.54
C VAL A 206 12.15 6.63 -2.46
N ASN A 207 13.45 6.75 -2.66
CA ASN A 207 14.38 7.32 -1.69
C ASN A 207 15.44 8.21 -2.37
N TYR A 208 16.43 8.64 -1.60
CA TYR A 208 17.48 9.56 -2.05
C TYR A 208 18.62 8.90 -2.83
N ASP A 209 18.67 7.56 -2.90
CA ASP A 209 19.69 6.83 -3.67
C ASP A 209 19.38 6.72 -5.18
N HIS A 210 18.27 7.33 -5.61
CA HIS A 210 17.80 7.41 -6.99
C HIS A 210 17.20 6.12 -7.56
N TYR A 211 16.88 5.12 -6.73
CA TYR A 211 16.15 3.92 -7.14
C TYR A 211 14.68 3.96 -6.71
N ILE A 212 13.88 3.14 -7.41
CA ILE A 212 12.55 2.74 -6.99
C ILE A 212 12.65 1.30 -6.49
N TYR A 213 12.15 1.05 -5.30
CA TYR A 213 12.12 -0.27 -4.67
C TYR A 213 10.70 -0.82 -4.73
N GLN A 214 10.56 -2.07 -5.15
CA GLN A 214 9.30 -2.81 -5.10
C GLN A 214 9.29 -3.67 -3.84
N PHE A 215 8.23 -3.54 -3.06
CA PHE A 215 7.92 -4.32 -1.87
C PHE A 215 6.61 -5.05 -2.14
N GLY A 216 6.63 -6.35 -1.93
CA GLY A 216 5.43 -7.16 -2.01
C GLY A 216 5.46 -8.12 -0.86
N ASP A 217 4.41 -8.12 -0.04
CA ASP A 217 4.10 -9.27 0.78
C ASP A 217 3.64 -10.36 -0.19
N PHE A 218 4.60 -11.08 -0.78
CA PHE A 218 4.33 -12.20 -1.70
C PHE A 218 3.58 -13.37 -1.03
N PHE A 219 2.99 -13.18 0.17
CA PHE A 219 2.87 -14.21 1.18
C PHE A 219 1.75 -14.04 2.22
N SER A 220 0.56 -13.60 1.84
CA SER A 220 -0.67 -13.74 2.66
C SER A 220 -1.51 -14.95 2.20
N CYS A 221 -1.26 -16.12 2.77
CA CYS A 221 -2.35 -17.10 2.98
C CYS A 221 -1.99 -18.05 4.13
N VAL A 222 -2.68 -17.82 5.25
CA VAL A 222 -2.89 -18.67 6.44
C VAL A 222 -1.64 -19.26 7.11
N GLU A 223 -1.23 -18.64 8.22
CA GLU A 223 -0.59 -19.35 9.32
C GLU A 223 -1.60 -20.37 9.89
N GLU A 224 -1.31 -21.66 9.78
CA GLU A 224 -1.79 -22.63 10.76
C GLU A 224 -0.57 -23.20 11.48
N LYS A 225 -0.38 -22.72 12.70
CA LYS A 225 0.77 -23.01 13.56
C LYS A 225 0.65 -24.44 14.08
N ASN A 226 1.11 -25.43 13.31
CA ASN A 226 1.29 -26.78 13.84
C ASN A 226 2.65 -26.87 14.52
N SER A 227 2.61 -26.91 15.85
CA SER A 227 3.70 -26.58 16.79
C SER A 227 4.85 -27.59 16.89
N LYS A 228 5.16 -28.34 15.83
CA LYS A 228 6.25 -29.33 15.88
C LYS A 228 7.23 -29.39 14.70
N ASP A 229 7.00 -28.75 13.56
CA ASP A 229 7.92 -28.87 12.42
C ASP A 229 8.27 -27.51 11.79
N ARG A 230 9.56 -27.12 11.90
CA ARG A 230 10.15 -25.89 11.34
C ARG A 230 10.45 -26.00 9.84
N PHE A 231 9.47 -26.39 9.03
CA PHE A 231 9.59 -26.28 7.57
C PHE A 231 8.27 -25.81 6.98
N ILE A 232 8.17 -24.50 6.78
CA ILE A 232 7.06 -23.85 6.08
C ILE A 232 7.57 -23.51 4.68
N PHE A 233 6.87 -23.96 3.65
CA PHE A 233 7.02 -23.40 2.31
C PHE A 233 5.70 -22.76 1.88
N LYS A 234 5.80 -21.68 1.11
CA LYS A 234 4.67 -21.03 0.45
C LYS A 234 4.78 -21.33 -1.04
N ILE A 235 3.66 -21.68 -1.68
CA ILE A 235 3.57 -21.98 -3.13
C ILE A 235 2.37 -21.28 -3.71
N LYS A 236 2.66 -20.37 -4.64
CA LYS A 236 1.68 -19.62 -5.42
C LYS A 236 1.95 -19.96 -6.88
N SER A 237 0.93 -20.38 -7.60
CA SER A 237 1.01 -20.82 -8.98
C SER A 237 0.36 -19.76 -9.86
N ILE A 238 1.14 -18.97 -10.61
CA ILE A 238 0.60 -17.90 -11.48
C ILE A 238 0.42 -18.44 -12.89
N SER A 239 -0.82 -18.61 -13.35
CA SER A 239 -1.10 -19.07 -14.72
C SER A 239 -1.09 -17.89 -15.71
N ILE A 240 0.04 -17.65 -16.38
CA ILE A 240 0.21 -16.59 -17.39
C ILE A 240 0.38 -17.25 -18.76
N ARG A 241 -0.47 -16.90 -19.73
CA ARG A 241 -0.31 -17.26 -21.16
C ARG A 241 0.00 -18.76 -21.41
N GLY A 242 -0.58 -19.66 -20.62
CA GLY A 242 -0.40 -21.12 -20.76
C GLY A 242 0.77 -21.71 -19.95
N GLU A 243 1.39 -20.95 -19.06
CA GLU A 243 2.48 -21.37 -18.18
C GLU A 243 2.16 -21.05 -16.72
N THR A 244 2.80 -21.74 -15.78
CA THR A 244 2.63 -21.53 -14.35
C THR A 244 3.96 -21.25 -13.65
N GLN A 245 4.07 -20.11 -12.96
CA GLN A 245 5.22 -19.83 -12.08
C GLN A 245 4.94 -20.25 -10.65
N PHE A 246 5.91 -20.92 -10.01
CA PHE A 246 5.91 -21.22 -8.57
C PHE A 246 6.97 -20.41 -7.84
N GLY A 247 6.56 -19.62 -6.86
CA GLY A 247 7.47 -19.11 -5.82
C GLY A 247 7.58 -20.12 -4.68
N ILE A 248 8.81 -20.44 -4.25
CA ILE A 248 9.10 -21.39 -3.17
C ILE A 248 10.06 -20.71 -2.19
N ASN A 249 9.57 -20.41 -0.99
CA ASN A 249 10.41 -19.88 0.09
C ASN A 249 10.91 -21.02 0.98
N ILE A 250 12.23 -21.23 1.02
CA ILE A 250 12.89 -22.26 1.82
C ILE A 250 13.48 -21.59 3.07
N LEU A 251 12.99 -21.98 4.25
CA LEU A 251 13.35 -21.32 5.51
C LEU A 251 14.60 -21.90 6.18
N GLU A 252 14.92 -23.17 5.92
CA GLU A 252 16.12 -23.86 6.41
C GLU A 252 16.72 -24.70 5.26
N ASP A 253 18.03 -24.93 5.28
CA ASP A 253 18.69 -25.76 4.28
C ASP A 253 18.13 -27.19 4.33
N GLY A 254 17.78 -27.75 3.17
CA GLY A 254 17.31 -29.13 3.13
C GLY A 254 16.73 -29.57 1.80
N LYS A 255 16.25 -30.81 1.82
CA LYS A 255 15.74 -31.47 0.63
C LYS A 255 14.35 -30.98 0.26
N VAL A 256 14.19 -30.54 -0.99
CA VAL A 256 12.92 -30.09 -1.55
C VAL A 256 12.63 -30.79 -2.88
N ASN A 257 11.38 -31.22 -3.07
CA ASN A 257 10.88 -31.86 -4.28
C ASN A 257 9.52 -31.26 -4.68
N LEU A 258 9.41 -30.65 -5.86
CA LEU A 258 8.17 -30.19 -6.48
C LEU A 258 7.86 -31.02 -7.71
N SER A 259 6.77 -31.77 -7.65
CA SER A 259 6.31 -32.64 -8.72
C SER A 259 4.91 -32.23 -9.20
N ILE A 260 4.67 -32.31 -10.50
CA ILE A 260 3.41 -32.01 -11.17
C ILE A 260 2.81 -33.30 -11.72
N TYR A 261 1.50 -33.45 -11.58
CA TYR A 261 0.71 -34.60 -11.98
C TYR A 261 -0.47 -34.16 -12.85
N ASP A 262 -0.91 -35.03 -13.76
CA ASP A 262 -2.17 -34.83 -14.48
C ASP A 262 -3.37 -35.29 -13.65
N VAL A 263 -4.58 -35.12 -14.20
CA VAL A 263 -5.84 -35.52 -13.53
C VAL A 263 -5.96 -37.01 -13.26
N THR A 264 -5.13 -37.85 -13.88
CA THR A 264 -5.08 -39.30 -13.64
C THR A 264 -4.09 -39.67 -12.53
N GLY A 265 -3.35 -38.69 -12.00
CA GLY A 265 -2.30 -38.90 -11.01
C GLY A 265 -0.96 -39.33 -11.62
N LYS A 266 -0.81 -39.27 -12.95
CA LYS A 266 0.46 -39.58 -13.61
C LYS A 266 1.41 -38.39 -13.50
N LEU A 267 2.67 -38.66 -13.14
CA LEU A 267 3.72 -37.65 -13.07
C LEU A 267 3.96 -37.02 -14.45
N VAL A 268 3.85 -35.70 -14.52
CA VAL A 268 4.03 -34.86 -15.71
C VAL A 268 5.42 -34.23 -15.71
N SER A 269 5.87 -33.68 -14.57
CA SER A 269 7.15 -32.99 -14.46
C SER A 269 7.66 -33.00 -13.02
N GLU A 270 8.98 -33.11 -12.83
CA GLU A 270 9.66 -32.77 -11.57
C GLU A 270 10.32 -31.40 -11.78
N LEU A 271 9.81 -30.36 -11.11
CA LEU A 271 10.25 -28.98 -11.30
C LEU A 271 11.50 -28.66 -10.49
N ILE A 272 11.58 -29.17 -9.27
CA ILE A 272 12.80 -29.17 -8.45
C ILE A 272 12.90 -30.49 -7.69
N LYS A 273 14.13 -30.96 -7.50
CA LYS A 273 14.44 -32.16 -6.71
C LYS A 273 15.89 -32.16 -6.26
N GLY A 274 16.14 -31.97 -4.97
CA GLY A 274 17.50 -31.97 -4.44
C GLY A 274 17.61 -31.25 -3.11
N GLU A 275 18.85 -31.03 -2.67
CA GLU A 275 19.18 -30.18 -1.52
C GLU A 275 19.23 -28.72 -1.97
N TYR A 276 18.59 -27.85 -1.22
CA TYR A 276 18.55 -26.41 -1.47
C TYR A 276 18.92 -25.67 -0.18
N THR A 277 19.65 -24.56 -0.31
CA THR A 277 19.91 -23.66 0.81
C THR A 277 18.69 -22.78 1.08
N LYS A 278 18.59 -22.23 2.28
CA LYS A 278 17.59 -21.24 2.64
C LYS A 278 17.57 -20.09 1.62
N GLY A 279 16.37 -19.64 1.25
CA GLY A 279 16.19 -18.60 0.25
C GLY A 279 14.91 -18.77 -0.58
N LEU A 280 14.68 -17.78 -1.44
CA LEU A 280 13.54 -17.75 -2.35
C LEU A 280 13.93 -18.31 -3.72
N TYR A 281 13.11 -19.22 -4.24
CA TYR A 281 13.28 -19.83 -5.55
C TYR A 281 12.04 -19.60 -6.40
N LYS A 282 12.25 -19.24 -7.67
CA LYS A 282 11.19 -19.12 -8.69
C LYS A 282 11.37 -20.24 -9.70
N VAL A 283 10.32 -21.02 -9.96
CA VAL A 283 10.36 -22.18 -10.86
C VAL A 283 9.19 -22.14 -11.82
N MET A 284 9.46 -22.37 -13.10
CA MET A 284 8.44 -22.31 -14.16
C MET A 284 7.98 -23.70 -14.57
N PHE A 285 6.67 -23.86 -14.73
CA PHE A 285 6.04 -25.02 -15.34
C PHE A 285 5.36 -24.64 -16.65
N LYS A 286 5.75 -25.30 -17.74
CA LYS A 286 5.20 -25.09 -19.08
C LYS A 286 4.60 -26.41 -19.57
N PRO A 287 3.30 -26.66 -19.36
CA PRO A 287 2.69 -27.90 -19.80
C PRO A 287 2.62 -27.98 -21.33
N LYS A 288 2.63 -29.20 -21.88
CA LYS A 288 2.38 -29.41 -23.31
C LYS A 288 0.93 -29.13 -23.71
N CYS A 289 0.00 -29.28 -22.78
CA CYS A 289 -1.42 -29.09 -23.00
C CYS A 289 -1.98 -28.15 -21.94
N ARG A 290 -2.98 -27.35 -22.29
CA ARG A 290 -3.78 -26.59 -21.32
C ARG A 290 -4.71 -27.55 -20.58
N GLY A 291 -5.00 -27.28 -19.32
CA GLY A 291 -5.85 -28.13 -18.51
C GLY A 291 -5.61 -28.04 -17.01
N LEU A 292 -6.26 -28.95 -16.29
CA LEU A 292 -6.12 -29.11 -14.84
C LEU A 292 -4.91 -30.00 -14.54
N TYR A 293 -4.05 -29.53 -13.65
CA TYR A 293 -2.90 -30.24 -13.11
C TYR A 293 -2.96 -30.25 -11.58
N PHE A 294 -2.26 -31.18 -10.97
CA PHE A 294 -2.03 -31.24 -9.54
C PHE A 294 -0.54 -31.09 -9.26
N TYR A 295 -0.17 -30.45 -8.16
CA TYR A 295 1.21 -30.44 -7.70
C TYR A 295 1.33 -31.12 -6.35
N ARG A 296 2.52 -31.63 -6.07
CA ARG A 296 2.96 -32.11 -4.75
C ARG A 296 4.32 -31.51 -4.45
N LEU A 297 4.43 -30.79 -3.34
CA LEU A 297 5.72 -30.39 -2.79
C LEU A 297 6.02 -31.20 -1.53
N GLU A 298 7.21 -31.75 -1.47
CA GLU A 298 7.79 -32.40 -0.30
C GLU A 298 9.03 -31.61 0.13
N ALA A 299 9.10 -31.19 1.39
CA ALA A 299 10.25 -30.51 1.97
C ALA A 299 10.46 -31.00 3.42
N GLY A 300 11.54 -31.74 3.68
CA GLY A 300 11.76 -32.40 4.97
C GLY A 300 10.59 -33.33 5.36
N HIS A 301 9.95 -33.06 6.49
CA HIS A 301 8.75 -33.77 6.97
C HIS A 301 7.42 -33.16 6.48
N SER A 302 7.48 -32.02 5.79
CA SER A 302 6.32 -31.31 5.27
C SER A 302 5.94 -31.80 3.87
N ASN A 303 4.65 -31.98 3.62
CA ASN A 303 4.09 -32.29 2.31
C ASN A 303 2.84 -31.44 2.06
N ARG A 304 2.70 -30.89 0.87
CA ARG A 304 1.51 -30.15 0.44
C ARG A 304 1.18 -30.51 -0.99
N ALA A 305 -0.10 -30.63 -1.28
CA ALA A 305 -0.61 -30.80 -2.62
C ALA A 305 -1.62 -29.69 -2.94
N GLY A 306 -1.79 -29.41 -4.23
CA GLY A 306 -2.80 -28.48 -4.71
C GLY A 306 -3.10 -28.70 -6.17
N LYS A 307 -3.97 -27.84 -6.73
CA LYS A 307 -4.39 -27.90 -8.12
C LYS A 307 -4.02 -26.62 -8.85
N ILE A 308 -3.84 -26.73 -10.16
CA ILE A 308 -3.46 -25.63 -11.06
C ILE A 308 -4.35 -25.75 -12.28
N ILE A 309 -4.95 -24.65 -12.69
CA ILE A 309 -5.72 -24.59 -13.92
C ILE A 309 -4.95 -23.70 -14.88
N ILE A 310 -4.63 -24.24 -16.05
CA ILE A 310 -3.85 -23.56 -17.08
C ILE A 310 -4.74 -23.42 -18.32
N PHE A 311 -5.10 -22.17 -18.64
CA PHE A 311 -6.00 -21.81 -19.73
C PHE A 311 -5.25 -21.47 -21.03
#